data_AF-A0A0Q8S5Z6-F1
#
_entry.id   AF-A0A0Q8S5Z6-F1
#
_cell.length_a   1.000
_cell.length_b   1.000
_cell.length_c   1.000
_cell.angle_alpha   90.00
_cell.angle_beta   90.00
_cell.angle_gamma   90.00
#
_symmetry.space_group_name_H-M   'P 1'
#
loop_
_entity.id
_entity.type
_entity.pdbx_description
1 polymer ?
#
loop_
_entity_poly.entity_id
_entity_poly.type
_entity_poly.pdbx_seq_one_letter_code
_entity_poly.pdbx_strand_id
1 'polypeptide(L)'
;MLPAMTAWIDYLINSDDPADKVLLNEHRARSWAYAQTMQWVVARDGPEADAFERLRQENDLVNELQDRIHARGFELMESGVPPASVEQIAAWNATWVPLVSNLQDDETSPHWA
;
A
#
# COMPACT_ATOMS: atom_id res chain seq x y z
N MET A 1 22.53 19.24 -2.53
CA MET A 1 22.54 17.80 -2.22
C MET A 1 21.08 17.44 -2.00
N LEU A 2 20.43 16.82 -2.99
CA LEU A 2 19.05 16.39 -2.81
C LEU A 2 19.07 15.33 -1.71
N PRO A 3 18.25 15.43 -0.66
CA PRO A 3 18.16 14.37 0.34
C PRO A 3 17.79 13.05 -0.37
N ALA A 4 18.17 11.91 0.21
CA ALA A 4 17.76 10.59 -0.27
C ALA A 4 16.28 10.65 -0.67
N MET A 5 15.96 10.27 -1.92
CA MET A 5 14.63 10.43 -2.55
C MET A 5 13.50 10.32 -1.52
N THR A 6 12.96 11.45 -1.09
CA THR A 6 11.80 11.48 -0.19
C THR A 6 10.65 10.82 -0.92
N ALA A 7 10.08 9.78 -0.33
CA ALA A 7 8.95 9.11 -0.94
C ALA A 7 7.70 9.97 -0.73
N TRP A 8 6.83 10.07 -1.73
CA TRP A 8 5.60 10.87 -1.60
C TRP A 8 4.72 10.43 -0.42
N ILE A 9 4.78 9.14 -0.07
CA ILE A 9 4.10 8.57 1.08
C ILE A 9 4.57 9.16 2.42
N ASP A 10 5.80 9.68 2.51
CA ASP A 10 6.35 10.27 3.74
C ASP A 10 5.56 11.53 4.14
N TYR A 11 5.04 12.28 3.17
CA TYR A 11 4.17 13.43 3.43
C TYR A 11 2.83 12.99 4.02
N LEU A 12 2.25 11.90 3.51
CA LEU A 12 0.99 11.35 4.03
C LEU A 12 1.17 10.76 5.43
N ILE A 13 2.33 10.16 5.73
CA ILE A 13 2.65 9.64 7.08
C ILE A 13 2.63 10.77 8.11
N ASN A 14 3.21 11.93 7.76
CA ASN A 14 3.26 13.10 8.64
C ASN A 14 1.94 13.91 8.69
N SER A 15 1.05 13.74 7.71
CA SER A 15 -0.24 14.44 7.68
C SER A 15 -1.18 13.95 8.77
N ASP A 16 -1.91 14.86 9.41
CA ASP A 16 -2.99 14.54 10.37
C ASP A 16 -4.38 14.41 9.70
N ASP A 17 -4.47 14.61 8.38
CA ASP A 17 -5.73 14.52 7.63
C ASP A 17 -6.25 13.07 7.60
N PRO A 18 -7.50 12.80 8.03
CA PRO A 18 -8.11 11.48 7.95
C PRO A 18 -8.12 10.90 6.53
N ALA A 19 -8.26 11.73 5.48
CA ALA A 19 -8.24 11.29 4.10
C ALA A 19 -6.87 10.72 3.70
N ASP A 20 -5.79 11.30 4.22
CA ASP A 20 -4.43 10.81 3.99
C ASP A 20 -4.20 9.47 4.71
N LYS A 21 -4.81 9.28 5.88
CA LYS A 21 -4.79 7.98 6.58
C LYS A 21 -5.54 6.89 5.82
N VAL A 22 -6.64 7.23 5.13
CA VAL A 22 -7.34 6.29 4.23
C VAL A 22 -6.43 5.86 3.09
N LEU A 23 -5.72 6.79 2.44
CA LEU A 23 -4.74 6.48 1.39
C LEU A 23 -3.61 5.57 1.89
N LEU A 24 -3.08 5.81 3.09
CA LEU A 24 -2.06 4.95 3.70
C LEU A 24 -2.58 3.52 3.98
N ASN A 25 -3.83 3.39 4.42
CA ASN A 25 -4.45 2.09 4.66
C ASN A 25 -4.68 1.33 3.34
N GLU A 26 -5.14 2.03 2.30
CA GLU A 26 -5.28 1.48 0.95
C GLU A 26 -3.93 0.99 0.40
N HIS A 27 -2.87 1.79 0.58
CA HIS A 27 -1.50 1.40 0.19
C HIS A 27 -1.05 0.11 0.89
N ARG A 28 -1.33 -0.04 2.18
CA ARG A 28 -1.00 -1.26 2.92
C ARG A 28 -1.77 -2.46 2.43
N ALA A 29 -3.08 -2.30 2.24
CA ALA A 29 -3.95 -3.37 1.75
C ALA A 29 -3.47 -3.88 0.37
N ARG A 30 -3.14 -2.95 -0.54
CA ARG A 30 -2.61 -3.29 -1.87
C ARG A 30 -1.21 -3.90 -1.84
N SER A 31 -0.31 -3.36 -1.03
CA SER A 31 1.03 -3.95 -0.84
C SER A 31 0.94 -5.40 -0.36
N TRP A 32 0.00 -5.68 0.54
CA TRP A 32 -0.26 -7.04 1.02
C TRP A 32 -0.89 -7.92 -0.07
N ALA A 33 -1.93 -7.44 -0.76
CA ALA A 33 -2.59 -8.18 -1.84
C ALA A 33 -1.61 -8.55 -2.98
N TYR A 34 -0.71 -7.63 -3.33
CA TYR A 34 0.35 -7.87 -4.30
C TYR A 34 1.31 -8.97 -3.80
N ALA A 35 1.76 -8.90 -2.54
CA ALA A 35 2.62 -9.93 -1.95
C ALA A 35 1.94 -11.31 -1.94
N GLN A 36 0.66 -11.39 -1.60
CA GLN A 36 -0.14 -12.62 -1.67
C GLN A 36 -0.26 -13.16 -3.09
N THR A 37 -0.52 -12.27 -4.06
CA THR A 37 -0.59 -12.62 -5.48
C THR A 37 0.75 -13.18 -5.96
N MET A 38 1.87 -12.54 -5.61
CA MET A 38 3.20 -13.04 -5.95
C MET A 38 3.53 -14.39 -5.31
N GLN A 39 3.18 -14.58 -4.03
CA GLN A 39 3.33 -15.88 -3.35
C GLN A 39 2.54 -16.97 -4.07
N TRP A 40 1.29 -16.67 -4.45
CA TRP A 40 0.45 -17.59 -5.21
C TRP A 40 1.03 -17.90 -6.59
N VAL A 41 1.52 -16.88 -7.33
CA VAL A 41 2.15 -17.08 -8.65
C VAL A 41 3.40 -17.97 -8.54
N VAL A 42 4.26 -17.73 -7.56
CA VAL A 42 5.51 -18.50 -7.35
C VAL A 42 5.22 -19.94 -6.93
N ALA A 43 4.14 -20.19 -6.20
CA ALA A 43 3.75 -21.53 -5.74
C ALA A 43 3.09 -22.39 -6.83
N ARG A 44 2.85 -21.87 -8.04
CA ARG A 44 2.14 -22.57 -9.11
C ARG A 44 3.09 -23.24 -10.10
N ASP A 45 2.70 -24.44 -10.56
CA ASP A 45 3.36 -25.13 -11.69
C ASP A 45 2.79 -24.63 -13.03
N GLY A 46 3.48 -23.62 -13.59
CA GLY A 46 3.29 -23.20 -14.99
C GLY A 46 2.44 -21.94 -15.20
N PRO A 47 2.63 -21.26 -16.35
CA PRO A 47 1.93 -20.03 -16.69
C PRO A 47 0.45 -20.31 -17.07
N GLU A 48 -0.48 -19.83 -16.26
CA GLU A 48 -1.91 -19.81 -16.58
C GLU A 48 -2.33 -18.38 -16.94
N ALA A 49 -3.13 -18.21 -18.00
CA ALA A 49 -3.56 -16.90 -18.48
C ALA A 49 -4.26 -16.08 -17.37
N ASP A 50 -4.97 -16.75 -16.47
CA ASP A 50 -5.66 -16.15 -15.33
C ASP A 50 -4.70 -15.53 -14.31
N ALA A 51 -3.46 -16.05 -14.18
CA ALA A 51 -2.45 -15.49 -13.30
C ALA A 51 -1.93 -14.14 -13.83
N PHE A 52 -1.70 -14.04 -15.14
CA PHE A 52 -1.26 -12.80 -15.77
C PHE A 52 -2.35 -11.73 -15.75
N GLU A 53 -3.61 -12.12 -15.98
CA GLU A 53 -4.72 -11.18 -15.92
C GLU A 53 -4.94 -10.63 -14.50
N ARG A 54 -4.82 -11.47 -13.47
CA ARG A 54 -4.87 -11.02 -12.06
C ARG A 54 -3.71 -10.09 -11.71
N LEU A 55 -2.49 -10.40 -12.15
CA LEU A 55 -1.34 -9.52 -11.95
C LEU A 55 -1.53 -8.16 -12.64
N ARG A 56 -2.10 -8.16 -13.86
CA ARG A 56 -2.39 -6.92 -14.59
C ARG A 56 -3.40 -6.06 -13.83
N GLN A 57 -4.50 -6.66 -13.36
CA GLN A 57 -5.52 -5.95 -12.59
C GLN A 57 -4.95 -5.35 -11.29
N GLU A 58 -4.15 -6.10 -10.54
CA GLU A 58 -3.51 -5.55 -9.33
C GLU A 58 -2.50 -4.44 -9.67
N ASN A 59 -1.73 -4.57 -10.76
CA ASN A 59 -0.83 -3.51 -11.20
C ASN A 59 -1.58 -2.22 -11.58
N ASP A 60 -2.71 -2.32 -12.29
CA ASP A 60 -3.52 -1.16 -12.66
C ASP A 60 -4.00 -0.42 -11.40
N LEU A 61 -4.49 -1.16 -10.40
CA LEU A 61 -4.94 -0.61 -9.12
C LEU A 61 -3.80 0.00 -8.29
N VAL A 62 -2.60 -0.60 -8.32
CA VAL A 62 -1.41 -0.05 -7.67
C VAL A 62 -0.96 1.24 -8.37
N ASN A 63 -0.99 1.29 -9.70
CA ASN A 63 -0.61 2.49 -10.45
C ASN A 63 -1.55 3.65 -10.14
N GLU A 64 -2.87 3.43 -10.18
CA GLU A 64 -3.87 4.45 -9.83
C GLU A 64 -3.67 4.96 -8.40
N LEU A 65 -3.34 4.08 -7.46
CA LEU A 65 -3.04 4.45 -6.08
C LEU A 65 -1.73 5.25 -5.96
N GLN A 66 -0.69 4.87 -6.70
CA GLN A 66 0.57 5.61 -6.75
C GLN A 66 0.37 7.03 -7.29
N ASP A 67 -0.45 7.20 -8.33
CA ASP A 67 -0.79 8.52 -8.87
C ASP A 67 -1.53 9.38 -7.84
N ARG A 68 -2.47 8.81 -7.09
CA ARG A 68 -3.18 9.50 -6.00
C ARG A 68 -2.24 9.89 -4.86
N ILE A 69 -1.35 8.98 -4.44
CA ILE A 69 -0.33 9.26 -3.40
C ILE A 69 0.63 10.35 -3.86
N HIS A 70 1.04 10.32 -5.14
CA HIS A 70 1.91 11.33 -5.71
C HIS A 70 1.23 12.70 -5.74
N ALA A 71 0.02 12.80 -6.31
CA ALA A 71 -0.72 14.05 -6.36
C ALA A 71 -0.90 14.64 -4.96
N ARG A 72 -1.30 13.82 -3.99
CA ARG A 72 -1.51 14.26 -2.62
C ARG A 72 -0.21 14.64 -1.89
N GLY A 73 0.85 13.85 -2.06
CA GLY A 73 2.17 14.16 -1.50
C GLY A 73 2.72 15.48 -2.05
N PHE A 74 2.49 15.75 -3.34
CA PHE A 74 2.85 17.01 -3.96
C PHE A 74 2.07 18.21 -3.39
N GLU A 75 0.75 18.08 -3.21
CA GLU A 75 -0.07 19.11 -2.55
C GLU A 75 0.42 19.43 -1.13
N LEU A 76 0.71 18.39 -0.34
CA LEU A 76 1.23 18.54 1.02
C LEU A 76 2.59 19.25 1.02
N MET A 77 3.49 18.86 0.11
CA MET A 77 4.78 19.51 -0.07
C MET A 77 4.62 21.00 -0.41
N GLU A 78 3.78 21.35 -1.39
CA GLU A 78 3.54 22.74 -1.80
C GLU A 78 2.90 23.58 -0.67
N SER A 79 2.12 22.94 0.20
CA SER A 79 1.55 23.59 1.39
C SER A 79 2.55 23.77 2.55
N GLY A 80 3.79 23.29 2.38
CA GLY A 80 4.85 23.40 3.38
C GLY A 80 4.84 22.33 4.46
N VAL A 81 4.05 21.25 4.30
CA VAL A 81 4.09 20.09 5.20
C VAL A 81 5.44 19.38 4.98
N PRO A 82 6.25 19.18 6.03
CA PRO A 82 7.48 18.42 5.88
C PRO A 82 7.19 16.92 5.70
N PRO A 83 8.08 16.16 5.06
CA PRO A 83 7.96 14.71 5.05
C PRO A 83 8.15 14.14 6.47
N ALA A 84 7.65 12.93 6.68
CA ALA A 84 7.81 12.22 7.95
C ALA A 84 9.28 12.02 8.35
N SER A 85 9.55 12.14 9.65
CA SER A 85 10.83 11.77 10.24
C SER A 85 11.04 10.25 10.23
N VAL A 86 12.28 9.82 10.44
CA VAL A 86 12.62 8.39 10.55
C VAL A 86 11.83 7.72 11.68
N GLU A 87 11.63 8.42 12.81
CA GLU A 87 10.85 7.94 13.94
C GLU A 87 9.37 7.80 13.60
N GLN A 88 8.80 8.75 12.84
CA GLN A 88 7.41 8.67 12.38
C GLN A 88 7.21 7.53 11.39
N ILE A 89 8.15 7.32 10.46
CA ILE A 89 8.14 6.18 9.55
C ILE A 89 8.25 4.86 10.32
N ALA A 90 9.14 4.77 11.31
CA ALA A 90 9.28 3.59 12.15
C ALA A 90 8.02 3.31 12.97
N ALA A 91 7.41 4.34 13.56
CA ALA A 91 6.15 4.23 14.30
C ALA A 91 5.00 3.79 13.39
N TRP A 92 4.90 4.39 12.19
CA TRP A 92 3.94 3.96 11.18
C TRP A 92 4.16 2.49 10.83
N ASN A 93 5.37 2.06 10.48
CA ASN A 93 5.68 0.66 10.20
C ASN A 93 5.36 -0.28 11.38
N ALA A 94 5.51 0.16 12.63
CA ALA A 94 5.13 -0.64 13.79
C ALA A 94 3.60 -0.85 13.92
N THR A 95 2.78 0.04 13.36
CA THR A 95 1.32 -0.18 13.24
C THR A 95 0.96 -1.20 12.17
N TRP A 96 1.92 -1.65 11.36
CA TRP A 96 1.77 -2.76 10.43
C TRP A 96 1.79 -4.09 11.21
N VAL A 97 0.87 -4.23 12.16
CA VAL A 97 0.41 -5.56 12.57
C VAL A 97 -0.23 -6.16 11.31
N PRO A 98 0.01 -7.45 10.98
CA PRO A 98 -0.74 -8.08 9.92
C PRO A 98 -2.22 -7.84 10.22
N LEU A 99 -2.92 -7.09 9.36
CA LEU A 99 -4.38 -6.90 9.42
C LEU A 99 -5.15 -8.25 9.41
N VAL A 100 -4.42 -9.35 9.27
CA VAL A 100 -4.80 -10.74 9.53
C VAL A 100 -5.57 -10.93 10.84
N SER A 101 -5.27 -10.25 11.95
CA SER A 101 -6.02 -10.49 13.20
C SER A 101 -7.43 -9.88 13.21
N ASN A 102 -7.74 -8.90 12.36
CA ASN A 102 -9.05 -8.21 12.36
C ASN A 102 -9.86 -8.41 11.07
N LEU A 103 -9.30 -9.09 10.06
CA LEU A 103 -10.02 -9.54 8.86
C LEU A 103 -10.35 -11.05 8.88
N GLN A 104 -9.92 -11.76 9.93
CA GLN A 104 -10.27 -13.17 10.13
C GLN A 104 -11.62 -13.39 10.86
N ASP A 105 -12.31 -12.30 11.25
CA ASP A 105 -13.62 -12.34 11.91
C ASP A 105 -14.79 -11.98 10.98
N ASP A 106 -14.66 -12.26 9.68
CA ASP A 106 -15.84 -12.53 8.84
C ASP A 106 -15.81 -14.02 8.49
N GLU A 107 -16.68 -14.77 9.15
CA GLU A 107 -16.99 -16.20 8.96
C GLU A 107 -17.52 -16.52 7.54
N THR A 108 -17.06 -15.83 6.50
CA THR A 108 -17.53 -15.99 5.12
C THR A 108 -16.46 -15.81 4.05
N SER A 109 -15.17 -15.94 4.36
CA SER A 109 -14.18 -16.21 3.29
C SER A 109 -14.16 -17.70 3.00
N PRO A 110 -14.77 -18.17 1.90
CA PRO A 110 -14.72 -19.58 1.55
C PRO A 110 -13.26 -19.92 1.25
N HIS A 111 -12.72 -20.74 2.14
CA HIS A 111 -11.74 -21.73 1.80
C HIS A 111 -12.11 -22.40 0.47
N TRP A 112 -11.43 -21.97 -0.60
CA TRP A 112 -11.26 -22.63 -1.92
C TRP A 112 -12.54 -23.07 -2.66
N ALA A 113 -12.76 -22.46 -3.83
CA ALA A 113 -13.25 -23.15 -5.03
C ALA A 113 -12.61 -22.48 -6.26
#